data_AF-A0A2E9N6L9-F1
#
_entry.id   AF-A0A2E9N6L9-F1
#
_cell.length_a   1.000
_cell.length_b   1.000
_cell.length_c   1.000
_cell.angle_alpha   90.00
_cell.angle_beta   90.00
_cell.angle_gamma   90.00
#
_symmetry.space_group_name_H-M   'P 1'
#
loop_
_entity.id
_entity.type
_entity.pdbx_description
1 polymer ?
#
loop_
_entity_poly.entity_id
_entity_poly.type
_entity_poly.pdbx_seq_one_letter_code
_entity_poly.pdbx_strand_id
1 'polypeptide(L)'
;MASSDVELMAHLMRRAGFGATYEELEEYAAKGYESVVDELLSPMEQPDLEMDILERYFIDWKEMNALEVNQAYLTYRMINTKRPLQEKMTLFWHGIFCVGNSKCEHGRQIQQQLDMFRELGM
;
A
#
# COMPACT_ATOMS: atom_id res chain seq x y z
N MET A 1 -6.30 -8.77 -28.99
CA MET A 1 -5.07 -8.15 -28.47
C MET A 1 -5.38 -7.43 -27.16
N ALA A 2 -6.23 -6.38 -27.16
CA ALA A 2 -6.65 -5.67 -25.93
C ALA A 2 -7.07 -6.58 -24.74
N SER A 3 -7.86 -7.64 -24.97
CA SER A 3 -8.26 -8.57 -23.89
C SER A 3 -7.09 -9.30 -23.22
N SER A 4 -6.06 -9.67 -23.99
CA SER A 4 -4.90 -10.41 -23.46
C SER A 4 -4.00 -9.49 -22.63
N ASP A 5 -3.87 -8.23 -23.04
CA ASP A 5 -3.06 -7.24 -22.34
C ASP A 5 -3.72 -6.86 -21.00
N VAL A 6 -5.05 -6.71 -21.00
CA VAL A 6 -5.84 -6.49 -19.77
C VAL A 6 -5.75 -7.69 -18.82
N GLU A 7 -5.81 -8.93 -19.31
CA GLU A 7 -5.64 -10.12 -18.47
C GLU A 7 -4.26 -10.21 -17.83
N LEU A 8 -3.20 -9.92 -18.61
CA LEU A 8 -1.82 -9.86 -18.12
C LEU A 8 -1.65 -8.75 -17.08
N MET A 9 -2.20 -7.57 -17.35
CA MET A 9 -2.18 -6.45 -16.41
C MET A 9 -2.94 -6.77 -15.12
N ALA A 10 -4.08 -7.44 -15.22
CA ALA A 10 -4.84 -7.89 -14.06
C ALA A 10 -4.03 -8.87 -13.20
N HIS A 11 -3.26 -9.76 -13.85
CA HIS A 11 -2.34 -10.64 -13.14
C HIS A 11 -1.25 -9.83 -12.42
N LEU A 12 -0.60 -8.88 -13.10
CA LEU A 12 0.40 -8.00 -12.51
C LEU A 12 -0.16 -7.28 -11.29
N MET A 13 -1.30 -6.59 -11.40
CA MET A 13 -1.87 -5.80 -10.30
C MET A 13 -2.31 -6.65 -9.10
N ARG A 14 -2.71 -7.92 -9.30
CA ARG A 14 -2.93 -8.87 -8.20
C ARG A 14 -1.64 -9.30 -7.50
N ARG A 15 -0.50 -9.31 -8.21
CA ARG A 15 0.81 -9.71 -7.67
C ARG A 15 1.58 -8.53 -7.07
N ALA A 16 1.54 -7.37 -7.71
CA ALA A 16 2.22 -6.15 -7.28
C ALA A 16 1.35 -5.24 -6.40
N GLY A 17 0.05 -5.49 -6.26
CA GLY A 17 -0.83 -4.69 -5.42
C GLY A 17 -1.97 -5.52 -4.81
N PHE A 18 -3.10 -4.86 -4.55
CA PHE A 18 -4.32 -5.49 -4.03
C PHE A 18 -5.36 -5.76 -5.12
N GLY A 19 -4.97 -5.65 -6.40
CA GLY A 19 -5.87 -5.62 -7.55
C GLY A 19 -6.00 -4.22 -8.13
N ALA A 20 -6.90 -4.09 -9.11
CA ALA A 20 -7.27 -2.84 -9.77
C ALA A 20 -8.68 -3.01 -10.36
N THR A 21 -9.40 -1.91 -10.59
CA THR A 21 -10.70 -1.95 -11.28
C THR A 21 -10.50 -2.23 -12.77
N TYR A 22 -11.58 -2.60 -13.47
CA TYR A 22 -11.47 -2.89 -14.90
C TYR A 22 -11.02 -1.66 -15.70
N GLU A 23 -11.51 -0.47 -15.32
CA GLU A 23 -11.15 0.80 -15.94
C GLU A 23 -9.65 1.10 -15.75
N GLU A 24 -9.12 0.94 -14.53
CA GLU A 24 -7.69 1.10 -14.25
C GLU A 24 -6.85 0.10 -15.07
N LEU A 25 -7.32 -1.14 -15.24
CA LEU A 25 -6.62 -2.15 -16.03
C LEU A 25 -6.57 -1.79 -17.52
N GLU A 26 -7.62 -1.19 -18.08
CA GLU A 26 -7.60 -0.69 -19.46
C GLU A 26 -6.60 0.47 -19.61
N GLU A 27 -6.54 1.39 -18.65
CA GLU A 27 -5.58 2.49 -18.63
C GLU A 27 -4.13 1.99 -18.55
N TYR A 28 -3.85 1.07 -17.62
CA TYR A 28 -2.52 0.46 -17.49
C TYR A 28 -2.14 -0.36 -18.72
N ALA A 29 -3.08 -1.13 -19.29
CA ALA A 29 -2.83 -1.89 -20.52
C ALA A 29 -2.50 -0.96 -21.70
N ALA A 30 -3.19 0.18 -21.82
CA ALA A 30 -2.90 1.19 -22.84
C ALA A 30 -1.53 1.86 -22.66
N LYS A 31 -1.07 2.00 -21.40
CA LYS A 31 0.26 2.52 -21.06
C LYS A 31 1.41 1.57 -21.43
N GLY A 32 1.13 0.27 -21.41
CA GLY A 32 2.09 -0.78 -21.73
C GLY A 32 2.77 -1.35 -20.49
N TYR A 33 3.04 -2.66 -20.54
CA TYR A 33 3.47 -3.46 -19.38
C TYR A 33 4.74 -2.95 -18.71
N GLU A 34 5.82 -2.77 -19.47
CA GLU A 34 7.13 -2.36 -18.92
C GLU A 34 7.05 -1.00 -18.22
N SER A 35 6.33 -0.03 -18.81
CA SER A 35 6.15 1.28 -18.20
C SER A 35 5.41 1.21 -16.86
N VAL A 36 4.42 0.33 -16.74
CA VAL A 36 3.70 0.12 -15.47
C VAL A 36 4.60 -0.56 -14.44
N VAL A 37 5.44 -1.51 -14.85
CA VAL A 37 6.42 -2.14 -13.97
C VAL A 37 7.43 -1.11 -13.43
N ASP A 38 7.99 -0.27 -14.30
CA ASP A 38 8.93 0.77 -13.90
C ASP A 38 8.30 1.75 -12.89
N GLU A 39 7.03 2.12 -13.08
CA GLU A 39 6.31 2.98 -12.13
C GLU A 39 6.03 2.32 -10.78
N LEU A 40 5.68 1.04 -10.78
CA LEU A 40 5.47 0.27 -9.55
C LEU A 40 6.76 0.16 -8.73
N LEU A 41 7.91 0.02 -9.40
CA LEU A 41 9.23 -0.04 -8.78
C LEU A 41 9.78 1.33 -8.35
N SER A 42 9.14 2.43 -8.79
CA SER A 42 9.56 3.81 -8.52
C SER A 42 8.53 4.58 -7.69
N PRO A 43 8.19 4.13 -6.48
CA PRO A 43 7.08 4.70 -5.69
C PRO A 43 7.32 6.18 -5.33
N MET A 44 8.59 6.58 -5.17
CA MET A 44 8.95 7.95 -4.79
C MET A 44 8.63 8.98 -5.88
N GLU A 45 8.48 8.54 -7.13
CA GLU A 45 8.08 9.41 -8.25
C GLU A 45 6.57 9.70 -8.25
N GLN A 46 5.80 8.92 -7.49
CA GLN A 46 4.36 9.07 -7.35
C GLN A 46 4.03 9.88 -6.09
N PRO A 47 2.94 10.66 -6.06
CA PRO A 47 2.53 11.36 -4.84
C PRO A 47 2.19 10.39 -3.71
N ASP A 48 2.50 10.77 -2.47
CA ASP A 48 1.99 10.06 -1.29
C ASP A 48 0.57 10.55 -0.94
N LEU A 49 -0.09 9.86 -0.03
CA LEU A 49 -1.37 10.28 0.52
C LEU A 49 -1.20 11.47 1.48
N GLU A 50 -2.04 12.48 1.29
CA GLU A 50 -2.19 13.60 2.22
C GLU A 50 -2.99 13.15 3.45
N MET A 51 -2.26 12.66 4.47
CA MET A 51 -2.86 12.13 5.70
C MET A 51 -3.14 13.22 6.75
N ASP A 52 -2.57 14.41 6.60
CA ASP A 52 -2.66 15.51 7.58
C ASP A 52 -4.11 15.99 7.81
N ILE A 53 -4.90 16.12 6.74
CA ILE A 53 -6.32 16.47 6.84
C ILE A 53 -7.09 15.35 7.53
N LEU A 54 -6.79 14.09 7.20
CA LEU A 54 -7.48 12.94 7.79
C LEU A 54 -7.15 12.80 9.26
N GLU A 55 -5.89 12.93 9.66
CA GLU A 55 -5.45 12.90 11.06
C GLU A 55 -6.06 14.04 11.89
N ARG A 56 -6.44 15.15 11.26
CA ARG A 56 -7.20 16.22 11.93
C ARG A 56 -8.65 15.82 12.24
N TYR A 57 -9.31 15.07 11.37
CA TYR A 57 -10.69 14.59 11.60
C TYR A 57 -10.73 13.29 12.40
N PHE A 58 -9.74 12.42 12.22
CA PHE A 58 -9.54 11.16 12.91
C PHE A 58 -8.37 11.30 13.88
N ILE A 59 -8.58 12.06 14.95
CA ILE A 59 -7.53 12.47 15.90
C ILE A 59 -6.79 11.26 16.49
N ASP A 60 -7.49 10.14 16.69
CA ASP A 60 -6.89 8.90 17.21
C ASP A 60 -5.80 8.33 16.30
N TRP A 61 -5.82 8.64 14.99
CA TRP A 61 -4.80 8.20 14.03
C TRP A 61 -3.43 8.80 14.33
N LYS A 62 -3.35 9.92 15.04
CA LYS A 62 -2.06 10.52 15.41
C LYS A 62 -1.34 9.72 16.50
N GLU A 63 -2.09 9.15 17.42
CA GLU A 63 -1.54 8.41 18.56
C GLU A 63 -1.53 6.89 18.34
N MET A 64 -2.51 6.36 17.59
CA MET A 64 -2.65 4.93 17.27
C MET A 64 -2.52 4.01 18.49
N ASN A 65 -3.10 4.41 19.62
CA ASN A 65 -2.98 3.67 20.88
C ASN A 65 -3.67 2.29 20.80
N ALA A 66 -4.81 2.22 20.10
CA ALA A 66 -5.57 1.00 19.91
C ALA A 66 -5.27 0.34 18.56
N LEU A 67 -5.31 -1.00 18.51
CA LEU A 67 -5.00 -1.78 17.31
C LEU A 67 -5.95 -1.44 16.15
N GLU A 68 -7.24 -1.35 16.43
CA GLU A 68 -8.28 -1.05 15.45
C GLU A 68 -8.06 0.32 14.78
N VAL A 69 -7.47 1.27 15.50
CA VAL A 69 -7.13 2.60 14.97
C VAL A 69 -5.96 2.50 13.99
N ASN A 70 -4.92 1.76 14.36
CA ASN A 70 -3.79 1.47 13.48
C ASN A 70 -4.24 0.71 12.21
N GLN A 71 -5.09 -0.32 12.37
CA GLN A 71 -5.64 -1.07 11.26
C GLN A 71 -6.48 -0.20 10.32
N ALA A 72 -7.30 0.72 10.85
CA ALA A 72 -8.08 1.66 10.06
C ALA A 72 -7.18 2.60 9.24
N TYR A 73 -6.14 3.16 9.87
CA TYR A 73 -5.15 4.01 9.20
C TYR A 73 -4.47 3.26 8.03
N LEU A 74 -3.96 2.06 8.30
CA LEU A 74 -3.27 1.25 7.29
C LEU A 74 -4.19 0.83 6.15
N THR A 75 -5.41 0.39 6.49
CA THR A 75 -6.40 -0.03 5.49
C THR A 75 -6.77 1.13 4.58
N TYR A 76 -6.96 2.33 5.15
CA TYR A 76 -7.19 3.52 4.35
C TYR A 76 -6.04 3.79 3.38
N ARG A 77 -4.79 3.71 3.84
CA ARG A 77 -3.62 3.90 2.98
C ARG A 77 -3.55 2.87 1.85
N MET A 78 -3.73 1.59 2.17
CA MET A 78 -3.65 0.50 1.19
C MET A 78 -4.69 0.60 0.07
N ILE A 79 -5.86 1.16 0.36
CA ILE A 79 -6.94 1.33 -0.63
C ILE A 79 -6.71 2.55 -1.52
N ASN A 80 -6.23 3.66 -0.94
CA ASN A 80 -6.22 4.96 -1.64
C ASN A 80 -4.86 5.34 -2.25
N THR A 81 -3.79 4.63 -1.89
CA THR A 81 -2.44 4.96 -2.36
C THR A 81 -2.28 4.74 -3.87
N LYS A 82 -1.42 5.55 -4.49
CA LYS A 82 -0.91 5.29 -5.85
C LYS A 82 0.33 4.38 -5.85
N ARG A 83 0.84 4.01 -4.67
CA ARG A 83 2.05 3.20 -4.48
C ARG A 83 1.71 1.78 -3.96
N PRO A 84 0.90 0.97 -4.67
CA PRO A 84 0.37 -0.29 -4.12
C PRO A 84 1.45 -1.34 -3.84
N LEU A 85 2.53 -1.36 -4.64
CA LEU A 85 3.65 -2.28 -4.42
C LEU A 85 4.38 -1.99 -3.12
N GLN A 86 4.58 -0.71 -2.81
CA GLN A 86 5.23 -0.29 -1.57
C GLN A 86 4.46 -0.76 -0.33
N GLU A 87 3.14 -0.60 -0.30
CA GLU A 87 2.31 -1.07 0.82
C GLU A 87 2.25 -2.61 0.86
N LYS A 88 2.25 -3.28 -0.29
CA LYS A 88 2.29 -4.74 -0.35
C LYS A 88 3.61 -5.31 0.18
N MET A 89 4.74 -4.71 -0.18
CA MET A 89 6.06 -5.07 0.35
C MET A 89 6.15 -4.79 1.85
N THR A 90 5.56 -3.68 2.30
CA THR A 90 5.45 -3.35 3.72
C THR A 90 4.72 -4.45 4.51
N LEU A 91 3.57 -4.93 4.01
CA LEU A 91 2.86 -6.07 4.61
C LEU A 91 3.67 -7.38 4.54
N PHE A 92 4.33 -7.65 3.43
CA PHE A 92 5.16 -8.83 3.26
C PHE A 92 6.25 -8.91 4.34
N TRP A 93 6.99 -7.81 4.53
CA TRP A 93 8.03 -7.75 5.57
C TRP A 93 7.44 -7.83 6.98
N HIS A 94 6.32 -7.16 7.25
CA HIS A 94 5.63 -7.28 8.53
C HIS A 94 5.21 -8.71 8.85
N GLY A 95 4.79 -9.49 7.84
CA GLY A 95 4.45 -10.91 8.00
C GLY A 95 5.66 -11.85 8.23
N ILE A 96 6.87 -11.42 7.90
CA ILE A 96 8.10 -12.21 8.08
C ILE A 96 8.73 -11.96 9.45
N PHE A 97 8.82 -10.69 9.87
CA PHE A 97 9.47 -10.33 11.12
C PHE A 97 8.55 -10.57 12.32
N CYS A 98 9.12 -11.05 13.43
CA CYS A 98 8.37 -11.45 14.63
C CYS A 98 7.91 -10.25 15.49
N VAL A 99 7.16 -9.32 14.90
CA VAL A 99 6.51 -8.21 15.61
C VAL A 99 5.00 -8.37 15.46
N GLY A 100 4.26 -8.14 16.55
CA GLY A 100 2.81 -8.26 16.53
C GLY A 100 2.17 -7.58 17.71
N ASN A 101 0.95 -7.08 17.51
CA ASN A 101 0.21 -6.37 18.56
C ASN A 101 -0.02 -7.25 19.80
N SER A 102 -0.17 -8.57 19.63
CA SER A 102 -0.32 -9.52 20.73
C SER A 102 0.90 -9.62 21.66
N LYS A 103 2.01 -8.96 21.33
CA LYS A 103 3.24 -8.92 22.14
C LYS A 103 3.53 -7.53 22.70
N CYS A 104 3.32 -6.48 21.90
CA CYS A 104 3.62 -5.12 22.30
C CYS A 104 2.41 -4.36 22.87
N GLU A 105 1.19 -4.80 22.56
CA GLU A 105 -0.10 -4.17 22.95
C GLU A 105 -0.17 -2.67 22.68
N HIS A 106 0.53 -2.22 21.63
CA HIS A 106 0.59 -0.82 21.24
C HIS A 106 0.64 -0.68 19.72
N GLY A 107 -0.42 -0.09 19.14
CA GLY A 107 -0.56 0.08 17.69
C GLY A 107 0.49 1.03 17.09
N ARG A 108 0.93 2.04 17.84
CA ARG A 108 1.97 3.00 17.39
C ARG A 108 3.30 2.33 17.05
N GLN A 109 3.73 1.34 17.84
CA GLN A 109 4.96 0.58 17.58
C GLN A 109 4.85 -0.26 16.31
N ILE A 110 3.65 -0.80 16.04
CA ILE A 110 3.36 -1.49 14.78
C ILE A 110 3.47 -0.51 13.61
N GLN A 111 2.87 0.69 13.74
CA GLN A 111 2.97 1.71 12.70
C GLN A 111 4.42 2.11 12.40
N GLN A 112 5.23 2.35 13.43
CA GLN A 112 6.64 2.73 13.26
C GLN A 112 7.43 1.68 12.46
N GLN A 113 7.15 0.39 12.69
CA GLN A 113 7.77 -0.68 11.92
C GLN A 113 7.31 -0.66 10.46
N LEU A 114 6.01 -0.45 10.22
CA LEU A 114 5.46 -0.38 8.87
C LEU A 114 6.00 0.83 8.11
N ASP A 115 6.18 1.97 8.78
CA ASP A 115 6.80 3.17 8.20
C ASP A 115 8.27 2.90 7.82
N MET A 116 9.03 2.23 8.71
CA MET A 116 10.40 1.80 8.42
C MET A 116 10.46 0.87 7.20
N PHE A 117 9.55 -0.11 7.08
CA PHE A 117 9.49 -0.98 5.90
C PHE A 117 9.03 -0.25 4.64
N ARG A 118 8.18 0.77 4.76
CA ARG A 118 7.79 1.61 3.63
C ARG A 118 8.98 2.39 3.09
N GLU A 119 9.85 2.87 3.97
CA GLU A 119 11.05 3.63 3.62
C GLU A 119 12.21 2.76 3.11
N LEU A 120 12.38 1.55 3.67
CA LEU A 120 13.59 0.74 3.47
C LEU A 120 13.35 -0.65 2.86
N GLY A 121 12.09 -1.05 2.68
CA GLY A 121 11.70 -2.42 2.32
C GLY A 121 11.48 -2.67 0.82
N MET A 122 11.63 -1.64 -0.01
CA MET A 122 11.68 -1.75 -1.47
C MET A 122 13.11 -1.50 -1.94
#